data_AF-A0A8C2SFY9-F1
#
_entry.id   AF-A0A8C2SFY9-F1
#
_cell.length_a   1.000
_cell.length_b   1.000
_cell.length_c   1.000
_cell.angle_alpha   90.00
_cell.angle_beta   90.00
_cell.angle_gamma   90.00
#
_symmetry.space_group_name_H-M   'P 1'
#
loop_
_entity.id
_entity.type
_entity.pdbx_description
1 polymer ?
#
loop_
_entity_poly.entity_id
_entity_poly.type
_entity_poly.pdbx_seq_one_letter_code
_entity_poly.pdbx_strand_id
1 'polypeptide(L)'
;MKDTTPCVSSGSLWDPNITVETLEAHQLRLSFTPWNESTSYQVLLHSFPPAENQSCFQHVVDMPVPQPGRVLCLLPLAGPSPPRSASQIQPFFSSCLNDCLRHSVSVACPEVSHTPGGTRGCQGPRGSRVGEGQQPRLHHDLVGGEGAVVQACVVQP
;
A
#
# COMPACT_ATOMS: atom_id res chain seq x y z
N MET A 1 -10.07 27.08 4.18
CA MET A 1 -8.79 27.79 4.31
C MET A 1 -7.68 26.77 4.20
N LYS A 2 -6.82 26.82 3.19
CA LYS A 2 -5.71 25.87 3.03
C LYS A 2 -4.33 26.52 3.24
N ASP A 3 -4.22 27.83 3.04
CA ASP A 3 -2.93 28.54 3.04
C ASP A 3 -2.55 29.12 4.42
N THR A 4 -3.29 28.81 5.49
CA THR A 4 -2.96 29.24 6.85
C THR A 4 -1.81 28.39 7.39
N THR A 5 -0.93 28.98 8.22
CA THR A 5 0.22 28.29 8.83
C THR A 5 -0.10 26.92 9.42
N PRO A 6 -1.14 26.73 10.27
CA PRO A 6 -1.46 25.41 10.83
C PRO A 6 -1.95 24.40 9.79
N CYS A 7 -2.56 24.85 8.70
CA CYS A 7 -2.97 23.96 7.61
C CYS A 7 -1.75 23.54 6.79
N VAL A 8 -0.87 24.48 6.46
CA VAL A 8 0.35 24.23 5.68
C VAL A 8 1.30 23.29 6.42
N SER A 9 1.47 23.46 7.74
CA SER A 9 2.29 22.54 8.56
C SER A 9 1.74 21.11 8.53
N SER A 10 0.42 20.95 8.44
CA SER A 10 -0.24 19.64 8.33
C SER A 10 -0.33 19.13 6.88
N GLY A 11 0.39 19.77 5.95
CA GLY A 11 0.51 19.31 4.56
C GLY A 11 -0.66 19.72 3.66
N SER A 12 -1.43 20.77 3.98
CA SER A 12 -2.56 21.21 3.13
C SER A 12 -2.19 21.60 1.69
N LEU A 13 -0.91 21.94 1.47
CA LEU A 13 -0.35 22.29 0.15
C LEU A 13 0.49 21.16 -0.44
N TRP A 14 0.60 20.02 0.25
CA TRP A 14 1.31 18.87 -0.27
C TRP A 14 0.47 18.22 -1.37
N ASP A 15 1.00 18.23 -2.59
CA ASP A 15 0.52 17.42 -3.70
C ASP A 15 1.59 16.36 -4.02
N PRO A 16 1.37 15.09 -3.65
CA PRO A 16 2.35 14.04 -3.85
C PRO A 16 2.58 13.65 -5.33
N ASN A 17 1.78 14.14 -6.28
CA ASN A 17 1.88 13.77 -7.70
C ASN A 17 1.99 12.23 -7.89
N ILE A 18 1.02 11.52 -7.31
CA ILE A 18 1.01 10.06 -7.26
C ILE A 18 0.80 9.51 -8.66
N THR A 19 1.69 8.61 -9.08
CA THR A 19 1.50 7.82 -10.29
C THR A 19 1.47 6.34 -9.94
N VAL A 20 0.68 5.59 -10.70
CA VAL A 20 0.55 4.15 -10.54
C VAL A 20 0.65 3.47 -11.90
N GLU A 21 1.44 2.42 -11.95
CA GLU A 21 1.66 1.59 -13.13
C GLU A 21 1.54 0.12 -12.73
N THR A 22 0.76 -0.66 -13.48
CA THR A 22 0.69 -2.11 -13.30
C THR A 22 1.80 -2.77 -14.12
N LEU A 23 2.59 -3.63 -13.49
CA LEU A 23 3.71 -4.36 -14.11
C LEU A 23 3.32 -5.81 -14.41
N GLU A 24 4.02 -6.43 -15.36
CA GLU A 24 3.74 -7.78 -15.93
C GLU A 24 3.85 -8.96 -14.94
N ALA A 25 4.17 -8.72 -13.67
CA ALA A 25 4.38 -9.74 -12.63
C ALA A 25 3.40 -9.64 -11.44
N HIS A 26 2.18 -9.13 -11.66
CA HIS A 26 1.21 -8.85 -10.57
C HIS A 26 1.80 -7.91 -9.52
N GLN A 27 2.56 -6.93 -10.01
CA GLN A 27 3.12 -5.88 -9.20
C GLN A 27 2.55 -4.55 -9.64
N LEU A 28 2.43 -3.65 -8.68
CA LEU A 28 2.01 -2.29 -8.88
C LEU A 28 3.16 -1.38 -8.47
N ARG A 29 3.63 -0.58 -9.43
CA ARG A 29 4.63 0.45 -9.23
C ARG A 29 3.93 1.75 -8.87
N LEU A 30 4.03 2.14 -7.62
CA LEU A 30 3.54 3.41 -7.11
C LEU A 30 4.71 4.38 -7.01
N SER A 31 4.54 5.64 -7.42
CA SER A 31 5.54 6.65 -7.14
C SER A 31 4.93 7.98 -6.74
N PHE A 32 5.62 8.71 -5.87
CA PHE A 32 5.16 9.99 -5.34
C PHE A 32 6.34 10.87 -4.91
N THR A 33 6.06 12.15 -4.69
CA THR A 33 7.02 13.13 -4.17
C THR A 33 6.72 13.37 -2.67
N PRO A 34 7.68 13.08 -1.77
CA PRO A 34 7.52 13.34 -0.34
C PRO A 34 7.48 14.85 -0.07
N TRP A 35 6.90 15.24 1.06
CA TRP A 35 6.92 16.62 1.53
C TRP A 35 8.32 17.01 2.03
N ASN A 36 8.56 18.32 2.20
CA ASN A 36 9.85 18.87 2.64
C ASN A 36 10.12 18.71 4.15
N GLU A 37 9.31 17.92 4.85
CA GLU A 37 9.51 17.55 6.25
C GLU A 37 10.10 16.15 6.34
N SER A 38 11.12 16.00 7.19
CA SER A 38 11.75 14.71 7.51
C SER A 38 10.83 13.83 8.36
N THR A 39 9.84 13.22 7.73
CA THR A 39 8.88 12.32 8.38
C THR A 39 8.80 10.96 7.68
N SER A 40 8.32 9.95 8.40
CA SER A 40 7.95 8.66 7.85
C SER A 40 6.64 8.74 7.05
N TYR A 41 6.41 7.70 6.25
CA TYR A 41 5.19 7.52 5.48
C TYR A 41 4.72 6.08 5.60
N GLN A 42 3.43 5.84 5.34
CA GLN A 42 2.89 4.51 5.16
C GLN A 42 2.17 4.45 3.82
N VAL A 43 2.43 3.38 3.06
CA VAL A 43 1.73 3.08 1.81
C VAL A 43 0.82 1.88 2.05
N LEU A 44 -0.48 2.07 1.86
CA LEU A 44 -1.51 1.05 2.02
C LEU A 44 -2.07 0.68 0.66
N LEU A 45 -2.07 -0.60 0.33
CA LEU A 45 -2.75 -1.15 -0.84
C LEU A 45 -3.96 -1.96 -0.37
N HIS A 46 -5.11 -1.68 -0.98
CA HIS A 46 -6.32 -2.48 -0.82
C HIS A 46 -6.80 -2.96 -2.19
N SER A 47 -7.11 -4.24 -2.31
CA SER A 47 -7.79 -4.79 -3.49
C SER A 47 -9.20 -5.22 -3.12
N PHE A 48 -10.16 -4.87 -3.96
CA PHE A 48 -11.60 -5.05 -3.74
C PHE A 48 -12.19 -5.90 -4.86
N PRO A 49 -12.98 -6.95 -4.58
CA PRO A 49 -13.75 -7.64 -5.60
C PRO A 49 -14.64 -6.67 -6.39
N PRO A 50 -15.00 -6.97 -7.66
CA PRO A 50 -15.68 -6.00 -8.54
C PRO A 50 -17.00 -5.44 -7.98
N ALA A 51 -17.75 -6.24 -7.21
CA ALA A 51 -19.05 -5.87 -6.66
C ALA A 51 -19.05 -5.63 -5.14
N GLU A 52 -17.88 -5.68 -4.49
CA GLU A 52 -17.78 -5.61 -3.03
C GLU A 52 -16.92 -4.43 -2.58
N ASN A 53 -17.33 -3.81 -1.47
CA ASN A 53 -16.56 -2.74 -0.83
C ASN A 53 -15.62 -3.26 0.27
N GLN A 54 -15.69 -4.56 0.59
CA GLN A 54 -14.77 -5.19 1.51
C GLN A 54 -13.51 -5.61 0.75
N SER A 55 -12.34 -5.20 1.26
CA SER A 55 -11.08 -5.58 0.64
C SER A 55 -10.82 -7.08 0.83
N CYS A 56 -10.47 -7.76 -0.24
CA CYS A 56 -10.06 -9.16 -0.23
C CYS A 56 -8.55 -9.33 0.02
N PHE A 57 -7.77 -8.25 -0.14
CA PHE A 57 -6.34 -8.21 0.09
C PHE A 57 -5.93 -6.83 0.58
N GLN A 58 -4.99 -6.82 1.53
CA GLN A 58 -4.38 -5.60 2.05
C GLN A 58 -2.88 -5.81 2.20
N HIS A 59 -2.10 -4.81 1.82
CA HIS A 59 -0.65 -4.78 2.02
C HIS A 59 -0.25 -3.41 2.55
N VAL A 60 0.63 -3.39 3.55
CA VAL A 60 1.09 -2.15 4.20
C VAL A 60 2.61 -2.11 4.08
N VAL A 61 3.14 -0.98 3.64
CA VAL A 61 4.57 -0.68 3.63
C VAL A 61 4.82 0.51 4.53
N ASP A 62 5.51 0.26 5.64
CA ASP A 62 6.07 1.31 6.46
C ASP A 62 7.35 1.82 5.84
N MET A 63 7.43 3.13 5.64
CA MET A 63 8.55 3.80 5.04
C MET A 63 9.22 4.70 6.08
N PRO A 64 10.50 4.43 6.43
CA PRO A 64 11.26 5.37 7.25
C PRO A 64 11.45 6.69 6.49
N VAL A 65 11.99 7.70 7.18
CA VAL A 65 12.20 9.03 6.58
C VAL A 65 12.94 8.92 5.23
N PRO A 66 12.28 9.25 4.09
CA PRO A 66 12.91 9.11 2.79
C PRO A 66 13.93 10.23 2.59
N GLN A 67 14.98 9.93 1.83
CA GLN A 67 15.86 10.97 1.30
C GLN A 67 15.07 11.87 0.32
N PRO A 68 15.50 13.13 0.12
CA PRO A 68 14.92 13.99 -0.90
C PRO A 68 14.97 13.32 -2.28
N GLY A 69 13.85 13.32 -2.99
CA GLY A 69 13.73 12.68 -4.30
C GLY A 69 12.37 12.02 -4.51
N ARG A 70 12.14 11.47 -5.70
CA ARG A 70 10.90 10.75 -5.99
C ARG A 70 10.96 9.38 -5.34
N VAL A 71 9.94 9.02 -4.56
CA VAL A 71 9.84 7.68 -3.98
C VAL A 71 9.14 6.74 -4.94
N LEU A 72 9.67 5.53 -5.07
CA LEU A 72 9.14 4.44 -5.89
C LEU A 72 8.87 3.24 -4.99
N CYS A 73 7.66 2.71 -5.01
CA CYS A 73 7.25 1.52 -4.28
C CYS A 73 6.80 0.41 -5.23
N LEU A 74 7.23 -0.82 -4.96
CA LEU A 74 6.72 -2.03 -5.62
C LEU A 74 5.77 -2.75 -4.66
N LEU A 75 4.50 -2.80 -5.03
CA LEU A 75 3.44 -3.40 -4.22
C LEU A 75 2.94 -4.69 -4.88
N PRO A 76 2.78 -5.79 -4.13
CA PRO A 76 2.22 -7.03 -4.67
C PRO A 76 0.71 -6.90 -4.90
N LEU A 77 0.18 -7.46 -5.99
CA LEU A 77 -1.24 -7.54 -6.26
C LEU A 77 -1.79 -8.94 -5.95
N ALA A 78 -3.07 -9.01 -5.58
CA ALA A 78 -3.75 -10.27 -5.27
C ALA A 78 -4.12 -11.04 -6.55
N GLY A 79 -3.17 -11.80 -7.10
CA GLY A 79 -3.41 -12.78 -8.15
C GLY A 79 -3.51 -12.20 -9.58
N PRO A 80 -3.86 -13.07 -10.57
CA PRO A 80 -3.70 -12.75 -11.99
C PRO A 80 -4.63 -11.71 -12.58
N SER A 81 -5.81 -11.58 -12.01
CA SER A 81 -6.77 -10.54 -12.35
C SER A 81 -7.14 -9.83 -11.05
N PRO A 82 -6.30 -8.92 -10.55
CA PRO A 82 -6.59 -8.25 -9.31
C PRO A 82 -7.79 -7.34 -9.57
N PRO A 83 -8.88 -7.48 -8.80
CA PRO A 83 -10.02 -6.60 -8.95
C PRO A 83 -9.63 -5.18 -8.46
N ARG A 84 -10.53 -4.19 -8.62
CA ARG A 84 -10.29 -2.75 -8.37
C ARG A 84 -9.35 -2.55 -7.18
N SER A 85 -8.23 -1.88 -7.40
CA SER A 85 -7.22 -1.67 -6.34
C SER A 85 -7.08 -0.19 -6.04
N ALA A 86 -6.95 0.14 -4.76
CA ALA A 86 -6.70 1.49 -4.29
C ALA A 86 -5.42 1.52 -3.46
N SER A 87 -4.55 2.46 -3.79
CA SER A 87 -3.34 2.76 -3.03
C SER A 87 -3.53 4.07 -2.29
N GLN A 88 -3.16 4.10 -1.02
CA GLN A 88 -3.23 5.27 -0.17
C GLN A 88 -1.86 5.55 0.46
N ILE A 89 -1.48 6.82 0.50
CA ILE A 89 -0.27 7.30 1.16
C ILE A 89 -0.69 8.10 2.39
N GLN A 90 -0.16 7.72 3.54
CA GLN A 90 -0.33 8.42 4.81
C GLN A 90 1.02 9.01 5.25
N PRO A 91 1.14 10.35 5.32
CA PRO A 91 2.28 10.99 5.97
C PRO A 91 2.10 11.01 7.49
N PHE A 92 3.18 11.21 8.23
CA PHE A 92 3.17 11.41 9.69
C PHE A 92 3.81 12.74 10.09
N PHE A 93 3.41 13.86 9.46
CA PHE A 93 3.93 15.18 9.82
C PHE A 93 3.74 15.47 11.30
N SER A 94 4.71 16.15 11.89
CA SER A 94 4.73 16.43 13.34
C SER A 94 3.48 17.15 13.85
N SER A 95 2.80 17.95 13.01
CA SER A 95 1.60 18.71 13.40
C SER A 95 0.29 17.91 13.40
N CYS A 96 0.25 16.74 12.75
CA CYS A 96 -0.97 15.93 12.62
C CYS A 96 -0.79 14.43 12.92
N LEU A 97 0.44 13.92 12.96
CA LEU A 97 0.77 12.53 13.28
C LEU A 97 -0.09 11.53 12.48
N ASN A 98 -0.97 10.79 13.14
CA ASN A 98 -1.84 9.81 12.49
C ASN A 98 -3.06 10.42 11.78
N ASP A 99 -3.37 11.69 12.05
CA ASP A 99 -4.54 12.42 11.57
C ASP A 99 -4.25 13.26 10.32
N CYS A 100 -3.06 13.12 9.74
CA CYS A 100 -2.70 13.83 8.51
C CYS A 100 -3.59 13.41 7.34
N LEU A 101 -3.81 14.35 6.41
CA LEU A 101 -4.57 14.10 5.20
C LEU A 101 -3.89 13.01 4.37
N ARG A 102 -4.66 12.00 3.98
CA ARG A 102 -4.19 10.87 3.18
C ARG A 102 -4.52 11.09 1.72
N HIS A 103 -3.61 10.73 0.84
CA HIS A 103 -3.83 10.81 -0.61
C HIS A 103 -4.05 9.41 -1.16
N SER A 104 -5.12 9.21 -1.93
CA SER A 104 -5.44 7.92 -2.53
C SER A 104 -5.59 8.00 -4.04
N VAL A 105 -5.26 6.90 -4.70
CA VAL A 105 -5.45 6.70 -6.13
C VAL A 105 -5.99 5.30 -6.33
N SER A 106 -6.96 5.17 -7.24
CA SER A 106 -7.53 3.89 -7.61
C SER A 106 -7.10 3.53 -9.02
N VAL A 107 -6.70 2.28 -9.20
CA VAL A 107 -6.47 1.69 -10.52
C VAL A 107 -7.62 0.74 -10.85
N ALA A 108 -8.26 1.03 -11.98
CA ALA A 108 -9.22 0.11 -12.58
C ALA A 108 -8.47 -1.02 -13.28
N CYS A 109 -9.08 -2.20 -13.27
CA CYS A 109 -8.57 -3.34 -14.03
C CYS A 109 -8.74 -3.05 -15.52
N PRO A 110 -7.77 -3.40 -16.38
CA PRO A 110 -8.08 -3.59 -17.79
C PRO A 110 -9.13 -4.70 -17.91
N GLU A 111 -10.22 -4.48 -18.65
CA GLU A 111 -11.19 -5.55 -18.94
C GLU A 111 -10.47 -6.67 -19.69
N VAL A 112 -10.27 -7.80 -19.02
CA VAL A 112 -9.87 -9.03 -19.70
C VAL A 112 -11.15 -9.55 -20.37
N SER A 113 -11.16 -9.64 -21.70
CA SER A 113 -12.30 -10.16 -22.47
C SER A 113 -12.68 -11.55 -21.92
N HIS A 114 -13.81 -11.62 -21.22
CA HIS A 114 -14.24 -12.84 -20.55
C HIS A 114 -14.75 -13.88 -21.57
N THR A 115 -14.03 -14.99 -21.74
CA THR A 115 -14.64 -16.28 -22.11
C THR A 115 -15.38 -16.82 -20.87
N PRO A 116 -16.62 -17.32 -20.99
CA PRO A 116 -17.44 -17.61 -19.82
C PRO A 116 -16.99 -18.93 -19.17
N GLY A 117 -16.35 -18.84 -18.00
CA GLY A 117 -16.07 -20.01 -17.17
C GLY A 117 -14.93 -19.82 -16.17
N GLY A 118 -15.21 -19.19 -15.03
CA GLY A 118 -14.31 -19.27 -13.86
C GLY A 118 -14.29 -18.04 -12.97
N THR A 119 -15.30 -17.88 -12.11
CA THR A 119 -15.26 -16.89 -11.02
C THR A 119 -14.22 -17.33 -9.98
N ARG A 120 -12.99 -16.80 -10.08
CA ARG A 120 -12.00 -16.90 -9.00
C ARG A 120 -11.83 -15.51 -8.38
N GLY A 121 -12.55 -15.26 -7.30
CA GLY A 121 -12.29 -14.10 -6.43
C GLY A 121 -10.89 -14.18 -5.78
N CYS A 122 -10.42 -13.07 -5.23
CA CYS A 122 -9.10 -12.99 -4.59
C CYS A 122 -9.02 -14.03 -3.46
N GLN A 123 -8.24 -15.09 -3.68
CA GLN A 123 -7.98 -16.07 -2.64
C GLN A 123 -6.71 -15.65 -1.90
N GLY A 124 -6.89 -14.90 -0.82
CA GLY A 124 -5.89 -14.88 0.25
C GLY A 124 -5.82 -16.24 0.94
N PRO A 125 -4.74 -16.54 1.68
CA PRO A 125 -4.64 -17.77 2.47
C PRO A 125 -5.78 -17.80 3.50
N ARG A 126 -6.74 -18.72 3.32
CA ARG A 126 -7.83 -18.94 4.28
C ARG A 126 -7.26 -19.64 5.51
N GLY A 127 -7.18 -18.91 6.63
CA GLY A 127 -7.09 -19.54 7.95
C GLY A 127 -8.40 -20.26 8.25
N SER A 128 -8.37 -21.59 8.24
CA SER A 128 -9.47 -22.43 8.74
C SER A 128 -9.62 -22.22 10.25
N ARG A 129 -10.80 -21.76 10.68
CA ARG A 129 -11.24 -21.93 12.06
C ARG A 129 -11.64 -23.38 12.28
N VAL A 130 -10.92 -24.08 13.15
CA VAL A 130 -11.43 -25.21 13.95
C VAL A 130 -10.83 -25.09 15.35
N GLY A 131 -11.69 -25.14 16.36
CA GLY A 131 -11.33 -25.70 17.67
C GLY A 131 -10.78 -24.73 18.71
N GLU A 132 -11.61 -24.50 19.73
CA GLU A 132 -11.29 -24.07 21.09
C GLU A 132 -10.03 -24.77 21.67
N GLY A 133 -9.17 -24.02 22.37
CA GLY A 133 -8.16 -24.59 23.28
C GLY A 133 -6.72 -24.09 23.11
N GLN A 134 -6.21 -23.46 24.17
CA GLN A 134 -4.79 -23.21 24.50
C GLN A 134 -3.96 -22.29 23.58
N GLN A 135 -3.56 -21.15 24.14
CA GLN A 135 -2.44 -20.31 23.69
C GLN A 135 -1.11 -21.08 23.80
N PRO A 136 -0.24 -21.04 22.78
CA PRO A 136 1.19 -21.06 23.03
C PRO A 136 1.87 -19.85 22.38
N ARG A 137 2.76 -19.22 23.15
CA ARG A 137 3.78 -18.33 22.61
C ARG A 137 4.61 -19.10 21.58
N LEU A 138 4.68 -18.59 20.35
CA LEU A 138 5.69 -19.03 19.39
C LEU A 138 6.76 -17.95 19.27
N HIS A 139 7.91 -18.29 19.85
CA HIS A 139 9.21 -17.70 19.59
C HIS A 139 9.44 -17.59 18.08
N HIS A 140 9.83 -16.41 17.61
CA HIS A 140 10.47 -16.24 16.32
C HIS A 140 11.85 -16.89 16.38
N ASP A 141 11.98 -18.07 15.79
CA ASP A 141 13.28 -18.60 15.37
C ASP A 141 13.13 -19.26 14.00
N LEU A 142 13.31 -18.45 12.97
CA LEU A 142 13.80 -18.90 11.66
C LEU A 142 15.08 -18.11 11.40
N VAL A 143 16.19 -18.65 11.91
CA VAL A 143 17.54 -18.28 11.50
C VAL A 143 17.85 -18.97 10.18
N GLY A 144 18.40 -18.21 9.23
CA GLY A 144 19.28 -18.78 8.20
C GLY A 144 18.94 -18.42 6.76
N GLY A 145 19.00 -17.12 6.43
CA GLY A 145 19.05 -16.66 5.05
C GLY A 145 19.26 -15.16 5.05
N GLU A 146 20.45 -14.73 4.68
CA GLU A 146 20.81 -13.34 4.39
C GLU A 146 20.01 -12.87 3.17
N GLY A 147 18.70 -12.69 3.37
CA GLY A 147 17.78 -12.13 2.41
C GLY A 147 17.71 -10.65 2.70
N ALA A 148 18.33 -9.85 1.82
CA ALA A 148 18.10 -8.43 1.79
C ALA A 148 16.61 -8.16 2.07
N VAL A 149 16.30 -7.36 3.09
CA VAL A 149 15.01 -6.67 3.15
C VAL A 149 15.00 -5.85 1.87
N VAL A 150 14.39 -6.39 0.81
CA VAL A 150 14.18 -5.66 -0.43
C VAL A 150 13.22 -4.56 0.00
N GLN A 151 13.79 -3.39 0.29
CA GLN A 151 13.01 -2.26 0.75
C GLN A 151 11.94 -2.03 -0.32
N ALA A 152 10.69 -2.29 0.02
CA ALA A 152 9.60 -2.26 -0.95
C ALA A 152 9.44 -0.87 -1.60
N CYS A 153 10.04 0.16 -0.98
CA CYS A 153 10.16 1.50 -1.50
C CYS A 153 11.62 2.00 -1.54
N VAL A 154 12.00 2.62 -2.65
CA VAL A 154 13.33 3.22 -2.88
C VAL A 154 13.18 4.66 -3.37
N VAL A 155 14.17 5.51 -3.09
CA VAL A 155 14.22 6.88 -3.61
C VAL A 155 14.98 6.87 -4.94
N GLN A 156 14.38 7.44 -5.98
CA GLN A 156 15.04 7.70 -7.25
C GLN A 156 15.78 9.05 -7.18
N PRO A 157 17.03 9.13 -7.69
CA PRO A 157 17.79 10.37 -7.76
C PRO A 157 17.18 11.40 -8.72
#